data_AF-A3XG85-F1
#
_entry.id   AF-A3XG85-F1
#
_cell.length_a   1.000
_cell.length_b   1.000
_cell.length_c   1.000
_cell.angle_alpha   90.00
_cell.angle_beta   90.00
_cell.angle_gamma   90.00
#
_symmetry.space_group_name_H-M   'P 1'
#
loop_
_entity.id
_entity.type
_entity.pdbx_description
1 polymer ?
#
loop_
_entity_poly.entity_id
_entity_poly.type
_entity_poly.pdbx_seq_one_letter_code
_entity_poly.pdbx_strand_id
1 'polypeptide(L)'
;MVRENCTTSKVNGKVIQRSQYTQNIQDNAKRIAQSGELYKRRQALVEHPYGTIKRQWGFNHILTKKGIQAASADLGLMLLAYNLKRLFKLKVSLEAAIKHSFLSVLKLLEGLERLKPKVYHQNTQNTSYAVFVGYRIHFNYF
;
A
#
# COMPACT_ATOMS: atom_id res chain seq x y z
N MET A 1 38.18 -29.94 10.49
CA MET A 1 37.49 -30.38 11.73
C MET A 1 36.14 -29.68 11.80
N VAL A 2 35.04 -30.37 11.50
CA VAL A 2 33.66 -29.83 11.65
C VAL A 2 32.74 -30.91 12.24
N ARG A 3 33.02 -32.19 11.93
CA ARG A 3 32.30 -33.36 12.44
C ARG A 3 32.23 -33.46 13.97
N GLU A 4 33.24 -33.00 14.71
CA GLU A 4 33.25 -33.08 16.18
C GLU A 4 32.28 -32.09 16.84
N ASN A 5 31.88 -31.05 16.11
CA ASN A 5 30.92 -30.03 16.55
C ASN A 5 29.50 -30.30 16.03
N CYS A 6 29.28 -31.40 15.32
CA CYS A 6 27.97 -31.76 14.77
C CYS A 6 27.13 -32.54 15.80
N THR A 7 25.80 -32.38 15.74
CA THR A 7 24.87 -33.15 16.59
C THR A 7 25.00 -34.65 16.33
N THR A 8 25.19 -35.45 17.39
CA THR A 8 25.51 -36.90 17.34
C THR A 8 24.36 -37.83 16.93
N SER A 9 23.20 -37.30 16.55
CA SER A 9 21.99 -38.08 16.25
C SER A 9 22.14 -38.85 14.92
N LYS A 10 22.52 -40.14 15.01
CA LYS A 10 22.67 -41.05 13.86
C LYS A 10 21.33 -41.54 13.28
N VAL A 11 20.27 -41.56 14.08
CA VAL A 11 18.91 -41.99 13.72
C VAL A 11 17.97 -40.87 14.16
N ASN A 12 17.08 -40.38 13.30
CA ASN A 12 16.17 -39.25 13.56
C ASN A 12 16.84 -37.93 13.96
N GLY A 13 17.95 -37.56 13.30
CA GLY A 13 18.54 -36.24 13.45
C GLY A 13 17.53 -35.14 13.07
N LYS A 14 17.52 -34.04 13.84
CA LYS A 14 16.66 -32.87 13.54
C LYS A 14 17.10 -32.25 12.22
N VAL A 15 16.38 -32.56 11.14
CA VAL A 15 16.60 -31.94 9.83
C VAL A 15 16.03 -30.52 9.88
N ILE A 16 16.89 -29.53 10.10
CA ILE A 16 16.51 -28.12 10.06
C ILE A 16 16.54 -27.67 8.59
N GLN A 17 15.38 -27.68 7.94
CA GLN A 17 15.24 -27.03 6.65
C GLN A 17 15.06 -25.53 6.85
N ARG A 18 16.00 -24.74 6.32
CA ARG A 18 15.85 -23.28 6.22
C ARG A 18 15.60 -22.90 4.76
N SER A 19 14.42 -22.37 4.48
CA SER A 19 14.13 -21.75 3.19
C SER A 19 14.75 -20.36 3.13
N GLN A 20 14.91 -19.83 1.91
CA GLN A 20 15.32 -18.44 1.67
C GLN A 20 14.42 -17.39 2.34
N TYR A 21 13.19 -17.76 2.71
CA TYR A 21 12.21 -16.88 3.36
C TYR A 21 12.19 -17.00 4.89
N THR A 22 12.99 -17.91 5.47
CA THR A 22 12.97 -18.18 6.91
C THR A 22 13.24 -16.92 7.73
N GLN A 23 14.16 -16.07 7.26
CA GLN A 23 14.49 -14.81 7.92
C GLN A 23 13.27 -13.89 7.99
N ASN A 24 12.56 -13.71 6.86
CA ASN A 24 11.36 -12.88 6.79
C ASN A 24 10.25 -13.39 7.73
N ILE A 25 10.09 -14.71 7.84
CA ILE A 25 9.11 -15.32 8.75
C ILE A 25 9.49 -15.03 10.20
N GLN A 26 10.76 -15.18 10.56
CA GLN A 26 11.26 -14.90 11.91
C GLN A 26 11.09 -13.41 12.28
N ASP A 27 11.37 -12.51 11.34
CA ASP A 27 11.23 -11.07 11.58
C ASP A 27 9.76 -10.66 11.69
N ASN A 28 8.87 -11.24 10.88
CA ASN A 28 7.43 -11.04 11.02
C ASN A 28 6.91 -11.59 12.36
N ALA A 29 7.40 -12.76 12.80
CA ALA A 29 7.02 -13.33 14.10
C ALA A 29 7.41 -12.40 15.26
N LYS A 30 8.60 -11.77 15.21
CA LYS A 30 9.01 -10.74 16.18
C LYS A 30 8.07 -9.53 16.14
N ARG A 31 7.69 -9.05 14.96
CA ARG A 31 6.75 -7.90 14.82
C ARG A 31 5.37 -8.21 15.38
N ILE A 32 4.86 -9.41 15.14
CA ILE A 32 3.58 -9.88 15.69
C ILE A 32 3.68 -9.99 17.22
N ALA A 33 4.77 -10.52 17.77
CA ALA A 33 4.97 -10.59 19.21
C ALA A 33 5.01 -9.20 19.87
N GLN A 34 5.62 -8.22 19.20
CA GLN A 34 5.69 -6.83 19.67
C GLN A 34 4.35 -6.07 19.56
N SER A 35 3.49 -6.41 18.59
CA SER A 35 2.32 -5.60 18.24
C SER A 35 1.08 -6.40 17.83
N GLY A 36 0.81 -7.50 18.55
CA GLY A 36 -0.22 -8.48 18.18
C GLY A 36 -1.64 -7.92 18.03
N GLU A 37 -2.05 -6.99 18.90
CA GLU A 37 -3.37 -6.38 18.85
C GLU A 37 -3.59 -5.55 17.57
N LEU A 38 -2.57 -4.85 17.08
CA LEU A 38 -2.64 -4.12 15.81
C LEU A 38 -2.83 -5.09 14.63
N TYR A 39 -2.14 -6.23 14.64
CA TYR A 39 -2.30 -7.26 13.61
C TYR A 39 -3.71 -7.85 13.60
N LYS A 40 -4.26 -8.22 14.78
CA LYS A 40 -5.65 -8.71 14.91
C LYS A 40 -6.66 -7.69 14.39
N ARG A 41 -6.48 -6.42 14.73
CA ARG A 41 -7.35 -5.34 14.24
C ARG A 41 -7.28 -5.20 12.72
N ARG A 42 -6.08 -5.22 12.13
CA ARG A 42 -5.92 -5.18 10.67
C ARG A 42 -6.57 -6.38 10.00
N GLN A 43 -6.38 -7.58 10.56
CA GLN A 43 -7.01 -8.80 10.06
C GLN A 43 -8.53 -8.64 10.02
N ALA A 44 -9.15 -8.23 11.12
CA ALA A 44 -10.60 -8.01 11.19
C ALA A 44 -11.10 -6.96 10.17
N LEU A 45 -10.31 -5.90 9.92
CA LEU A 45 -10.65 -4.86 8.95
C LEU A 45 -10.56 -5.34 7.49
N VAL A 46 -9.63 -6.25 7.20
CA VAL A 46 -9.21 -6.59 5.84
C VAL A 46 -9.86 -7.88 5.35
N GLU A 47 -10.10 -8.86 6.23
CA GLU A 47 -10.70 -10.15 5.87
C GLU A 47 -12.10 -10.01 5.29
N HIS A 48 -12.93 -9.14 5.87
CA HIS A 48 -14.29 -8.93 5.39
C HIS A 48 -14.36 -8.33 3.97
N PRO A 49 -13.62 -7.25 3.64
CA PRO A 49 -13.48 -6.75 2.27
C PRO A 49 -12.99 -7.80 1.28
N TYR A 50 -11.93 -8.55 1.59
CA TYR A 50 -11.42 -9.59 0.70
C TYR A 50 -12.43 -10.72 0.51
N GLY A 51 -13.12 -11.13 1.57
CA GLY A 51 -14.18 -12.13 1.51
C GLY A 51 -15.33 -11.67 0.60
N THR A 52 -15.71 -10.39 0.71
CA THR A 52 -16.74 -9.79 -0.15
C THR A 52 -16.31 -9.79 -1.62
N ILE A 53 -15.12 -9.29 -1.92
CA ILE A 53 -14.61 -9.20 -3.29
C ILE A 53 -14.46 -10.59 -3.93
N LYS A 54 -13.92 -11.56 -3.19
CA LYS A 54 -13.71 -12.92 -3.73
C LYS A 54 -15.01 -13.71 -3.84
N ARG A 55 -15.82 -13.74 -2.78
CA ARG A 55 -17.01 -14.62 -2.71
C ARG A 55 -18.27 -13.99 -3.29
N GLN A 56 -18.53 -12.71 -3.00
CA GLN A 56 -19.76 -12.06 -3.48
C GLN A 56 -19.59 -11.48 -4.90
N TRP A 57 -18.40 -10.95 -5.24
CA TRP A 57 -18.16 -10.38 -6.57
C TRP A 57 -17.50 -11.37 -7.54
N GLY A 58 -17.12 -12.56 -7.06
CA GLY A 58 -16.53 -13.60 -7.90
C GLY A 58 -15.12 -13.29 -8.41
N PHE A 59 -14.42 -12.31 -7.83
CA PHE A 59 -13.06 -11.94 -8.23
C PHE A 59 -12.03 -12.92 -7.65
N ASN A 60 -12.02 -14.13 -8.22
CA ASN A 60 -11.16 -15.24 -7.76
C ASN A 60 -9.77 -15.23 -8.42
N HIS A 61 -9.65 -14.64 -9.61
CA HIS A 61 -8.42 -14.55 -10.36
C HIS A 61 -8.32 -13.22 -11.10
N ILE A 62 -7.09 -12.81 -11.35
CA ILE A 62 -6.78 -11.63 -12.16
C ILE A 62 -6.98 -12.02 -13.62
N LEU A 63 -7.77 -11.22 -14.34
CA LEU A 63 -8.08 -11.49 -15.74
C LEU A 63 -6.90 -11.14 -16.64
N THR A 64 -6.18 -10.06 -16.33
CA THR A 64 -5.09 -9.59 -17.17
C THR A 64 -3.81 -10.39 -16.95
N LYS A 65 -3.40 -11.16 -17.96
CA LYS A 65 -2.18 -11.97 -17.96
C LYS A 65 -0.92 -11.24 -18.47
N LYS A 66 -0.94 -9.90 -18.49
CA LYS A 66 0.11 -9.04 -19.08
C LYS A 66 1.15 -8.54 -18.05
N GLY A 67 1.49 -9.38 -17.07
CA GLY A 67 2.49 -9.06 -16.04
C GLY A 67 1.95 -8.31 -14.80
N ILE A 68 2.86 -7.99 -13.89
CA ILE A 68 2.54 -7.50 -12.53
C ILE A 68 1.83 -6.14 -12.56
N GLN A 69 2.23 -5.23 -13.45
CA GLN A 69 1.61 -3.89 -13.53
C GLN A 69 0.12 -3.97 -13.89
N ALA A 70 -0.21 -4.77 -14.90
CA ALA A 70 -1.59 -4.94 -15.33
C ALA A 70 -2.42 -5.69 -14.26
N ALA A 71 -1.82 -6.70 -13.63
CA ALA A 71 -2.43 -7.40 -12.50
C ALA A 71 -2.71 -6.47 -11.31
N SER A 72 -1.80 -5.54 -11.02
CA SER A 72 -1.97 -4.52 -9.99
C SER A 72 -3.07 -3.53 -10.34
N ALA A 73 -3.24 -3.19 -11.62
CA ALA A 73 -4.32 -2.31 -12.07
C ALA A 73 -5.69 -2.96 -11.88
N ASP A 74 -5.86 -4.24 -12.25
CA ASP A 74 -7.10 -5.00 -12.05
C ASP A 74 -7.50 -5.06 -10.57
N LEU A 75 -6.54 -5.42 -9.69
CA LEU A 75 -6.78 -5.47 -8.25
C LEU A 75 -7.08 -4.07 -7.70
N GLY A 76 -6.33 -3.07 -8.13
CA GLY A 76 -6.52 -1.67 -7.72
C GLY A 76 -7.91 -1.16 -8.06
N LEU A 77 -8.40 -1.46 -9.25
CA LEU A 77 -9.76 -1.10 -9.69
C LEU A 77 -10.83 -1.76 -8.82
N MET A 78 -10.68 -3.05 -8.50
CA MET A 78 -11.63 -3.76 -7.62
C MET A 78 -11.66 -3.19 -6.20
N LEU A 79 -10.48 -2.90 -5.62
CA LEU A 79 -10.39 -2.29 -4.29
C LEU A 79 -10.96 -0.87 -4.27
N LEU A 80 -10.73 -0.08 -5.33
CA LEU A 80 -11.31 1.25 -5.48
C LEU A 80 -12.85 1.17 -5.53
N ALA A 81 -13.39 0.27 -6.36
CA ALA A 81 -14.83 0.06 -6.47
C ALA A 81 -15.45 -0.35 -5.12
N TYR A 82 -14.80 -1.23 -4.35
CA TYR A 82 -15.26 -1.62 -3.02
C TYR A 82 -15.29 -0.43 -2.04
N ASN A 83 -14.23 0.37 -2.03
CA ASN A 83 -14.15 1.56 -1.18
C ASN A 83 -15.22 2.59 -1.55
N LEU A 84 -15.48 2.83 -2.84
CA LEU A 84 -16.54 3.71 -3.30
C LEU A 84 -17.92 3.22 -2.84
N LYS A 85 -18.22 1.92 -3.04
CA LYS A 85 -19.47 1.31 -2.55
C LYS A 85 -19.63 1.50 -1.03
N ARG A 86 -18.55 1.32 -0.27
CA ARG A 86 -18.55 1.51 1.18
C ARG A 86 -18.81 2.96 1.57
N LEU A 87 -18.22 3.92 0.88
CA LEU A 87 -18.45 5.36 1.12
C LEU A 87 -19.92 5.73 0.93
N PHE A 88 -20.54 5.28 -0.18
CA PHE A 88 -21.96 5.53 -0.42
C PHE A 88 -22.85 4.89 0.65
N LYS A 89 -22.52 3.66 1.08
CA LYS A 89 -23.29 2.97 2.12
C LYS A 89 -23.18 3.65 3.48
N LEU A 90 -22.01 4.20 3.81
CA LEU A 90 -21.78 4.89 5.08
C LEU A 90 -22.51 6.24 5.15
N LYS A 91 -23.18 6.70 4.06
CA LYS A 91 -23.81 8.02 3.96
C LYS A 91 -22.90 9.11 4.51
N VAL A 92 -21.59 8.98 4.30
CA VAL A 92 -20.65 10.05 4.60
C VAL A 92 -21.21 11.27 3.90
N SER A 93 -21.37 12.36 4.66
CA SER A 93 -21.91 13.63 4.17
C SER A 93 -21.03 14.15 3.05
N LEU A 94 -21.20 13.58 1.85
CA LEU A 94 -20.42 13.88 0.67
C LEU A 94 -20.56 15.36 0.40
N GLU A 95 -21.75 15.90 0.62
CA GLU A 95 -22.04 17.33 0.60
C GLU A 95 -21.15 18.14 1.54
N ALA A 96 -20.96 17.70 2.79
CA ALA A 96 -20.10 18.41 3.73
C ALA A 96 -18.63 18.32 3.30
N ALA A 97 -18.17 17.15 2.89
CA ALA A 97 -16.81 16.96 2.38
C ALA A 97 -16.56 17.81 1.12
N ILE A 98 -17.48 17.79 0.14
CA ILE A 98 -17.44 18.58 -1.09
C ILE A 98 -17.45 20.07 -0.76
N LYS A 99 -18.32 20.54 0.15
CA LYS A 99 -18.36 21.94 0.59
C LYS A 99 -17.03 22.36 1.22
N HIS A 100 -16.47 21.55 2.12
CA HIS A 100 -15.17 21.84 2.74
C HIS A 100 -14.03 21.84 1.72
N SER A 101 -13.99 20.88 0.79
CA SER A 101 -13.00 20.82 -0.28
C SER A 101 -13.12 22.03 -1.20
N PHE A 102 -14.33 22.39 -1.61
CA PHE A 102 -14.60 23.55 -2.47
C PHE A 102 -14.20 24.88 -1.79
N LEU A 103 -14.56 25.06 -0.52
CA LEU A 103 -14.13 26.22 0.28
C LEU A 103 -12.61 26.29 0.42
N SER A 104 -11.94 25.16 0.55
CA SER A 104 -10.47 25.09 0.65
C SER A 104 -9.82 25.50 -0.67
N VAL A 105 -10.35 25.03 -1.80
CA VAL A 105 -9.88 25.40 -3.14
C VAL A 105 -10.11 26.89 -3.42
N LEU A 106 -11.29 27.42 -3.09
CA LEU A 106 -11.59 28.86 -3.19
C LEU A 106 -10.59 29.71 -2.39
N LYS A 107 -10.31 29.33 -1.13
CA LYS A 107 -9.30 30.03 -0.31
C LYS A 107 -7.90 29.96 -0.91
N LEU A 108 -7.53 28.85 -1.53
CA LEU A 108 -6.25 28.71 -2.23
C LEU A 108 -6.20 29.60 -3.47
N LEU A 109 -7.28 29.69 -4.24
CA LEU A 109 -7.38 30.57 -5.42
C LEU A 109 -7.31 32.04 -5.03
N GLU A 110 -8.05 32.46 -3.99
CA GLU A 110 -7.93 33.83 -3.46
C GLU A 110 -6.53 34.10 -2.87
N GLY A 111 -5.86 33.09 -2.31
CA GLY A 111 -4.47 33.18 -1.87
C GLY A 111 -3.49 33.35 -3.02
N LEU A 112 -3.75 32.66 -4.14
CA LEU A 112 -2.96 32.76 -5.37
C LEU A 112 -3.13 34.11 -6.07
N GLU A 113 -4.34 34.68 -6.09
CA GLU A 113 -4.57 36.04 -6.62
C GLU A 113 -3.88 37.13 -5.77
N ARG A 114 -3.78 36.92 -4.46
CA ARG A 114 -3.04 37.81 -3.55
C ARG A 114 -1.53 37.72 -3.76
N LEU A 115 -1.02 36.56 -4.17
CA LEU A 115 0.35 36.37 -4.62
C LEU A 115 0.48 36.84 -6.07
N LYS A 116 0.28 38.14 -6.37
CA LYS A 116 0.64 38.69 -7.69
C LYS A 116 2.09 38.30 -8.01
N PRO A 117 2.34 37.31 -8.89
CA PRO A 117 3.69 36.84 -9.08
C PRO A 117 4.45 37.94 -9.82
N LYS A 118 5.51 38.49 -9.22
CA LYS A 118 6.48 39.27 -9.99
C LYS A 118 7.14 38.30 -10.96
N VAL A 119 6.69 38.34 -12.22
CA VAL A 119 7.27 37.58 -13.31
C VAL A 119 8.64 38.19 -13.59
N TYR A 120 9.70 37.56 -13.08
CA TYR A 120 11.06 37.87 -13.48
C TYR A 120 11.37 37.07 -14.75
N HIS A 121 11.51 37.76 -15.89
CA HIS A 121 12.04 37.16 -17.12
C HIS A 121 13.53 36.85 -16.90
N GLN A 122 13.87 35.58 -16.64
CA GLN A 122 15.26 35.15 -16.71
C GLN A 122 15.54 34.69 -18.13
N ASN A 123 16.30 35.51 -18.86
CA ASN A 123 16.88 35.14 -20.13
C ASN A 123 18.13 34.29 -19.82
N THR A 124 17.97 32.98 -19.69
CA THR A 124 19.10 32.06 -19.54
C THR A 124 18.97 30.92 -20.53
N GLN A 125 19.90 30.93 -21.47
CA GLN A 125 20.11 29.91 -22.47
C GLN A 125 20.41 28.57 -21.80
N ASN A 126 19.75 27.51 -22.25
CA ASN A 126 20.13 26.10 -22.13
C ASN A 126 20.42 25.56 -20.72
N THR A 127 19.47 24.83 -20.14
CA THR A 127 19.73 23.48 -19.58
C THR A 127 18.41 22.79 -19.24
N SER A 128 18.29 21.55 -19.72
CA SER A 128 17.13 20.67 -19.55
C SER A 128 17.12 20.11 -18.13
N TYR A 129 16.11 20.43 -17.32
CA TYR A 129 15.85 19.71 -16.08
C TYR A 129 14.42 19.17 -16.11
N ALA A 130 14.29 17.88 -16.39
CA ALA A 130 13.06 17.14 -16.14
C ALA A 130 12.93 16.93 -14.63
N VAL A 131 12.02 17.67 -13.99
CA VAL A 131 11.68 17.46 -12.57
C VAL A 131 10.74 16.26 -12.46
N PHE A 132 11.30 15.07 -12.23
CA PHE A 132 10.52 13.89 -11.85
C PHE A 132 10.16 13.97 -10.35
N VAL A 133 8.92 14.34 -10.04
CA VAL A 133 8.35 14.22 -8.68
C VAL A 133 7.90 12.77 -8.47
N GLY A 134 8.86 11.90 -8.15
CA GLY A 134 8.59 10.54 -7.71
C GLY A 134 8.25 10.51 -6.22
N TYR A 135 6.97 10.46 -5.86
CA TYR A 135 6.57 10.11 -4.49
C TYR A 135 6.92 8.63 -4.24
N ARG A 136 8.04 8.38 -3.54
CA ARG A 136 8.34 7.05 -3.00
C ARG A 136 7.45 6.84 -1.78
N ILE A 137 6.22 6.39 -1.98
CA ILE A 137 5.36 5.96 -0.88
C ILE A 137 6.03 4.72 -0.27
N HIS A 138 6.67 4.88 0.89
CA HIS A 138 7.08 3.77 1.74
C HIS A 138 5.80 3.14 2.31
N PHE A 139 5.11 2.33 1.49
CA PHE A 139 4.16 1.38 2.01
C PHE A 139 4.97 0.35 2.80
N ASN A 140 4.97 0.47 4.12
CA ASN A 140 5.34 -0.62 5.02
C ASN A 140 4.30 -1.73 4.87
N TYR A 141 4.37 -2.48 3.77
CA TYR A 141 3.90 -3.84 3.74
C TYR A 141 4.97 -4.68 4.43
N PHE A 142 4.55 -5.34 5.50
CA PHE A 142 5.26 -6.35 6.31
C PHE A 142 5.94 -5.90 7.60
#